data_AF-A0A2U3QI49-F1
#
_entry.id   AF-A0A2U3QI49-F1
#
_cell.length_a   1.000
_cell.length_b   1.000
_cell.length_c   1.000
_cell.angle_alpha   90.00
_cell.angle_beta   90.00
_cell.angle_gamma   90.00
#
_symmetry.space_group_name_H-M   'P 1'
#
loop_
_entity.id
_entity.type
_entity.pdbx_description
1 polymer ?
#
loop_
_entity_poly.entity_id
_entity_poly.type
_entity_poly.pdbx_seq_one_letter_code
_entity_poly.pdbx_strand_id
1 'polypeptide(L)'
;MREGELGKTYNDGEVIFKEGEKGEVMYVIQAGKVRIKRDSTSGELTLGVLETGEIFGEMALFDRLPRSATVVALGGARILSVDRKKLFPTISRDPTLLFKILETMSQRIRKLDDEIGKLNKRRSELRIVCSNIEKTCDTILQEARRIIVADSGSVMLLDEKEGYLSIKAAFGLKSDTKIRLKIGEGIAGDVLKTGRAELIDNVLTDLRFLPGTTKVTSMLCAPIGCEGRNFGVINMSYASENVFSANDLKLIRALAVYASIAIQNEQNFFNLKNATDDLLRRATLPDAP
;
A
#
# COMPACT_ATOMS: atom_id res chain seq x y z
N MET A 1 -7.38 -21.93 -54.34
CA MET A 1 -7.74 -21.88 -52.90
C MET A 1 -9.17 -22.36 -52.79
N ARG A 2 -9.47 -23.34 -51.92
CA ARG A 2 -10.83 -23.91 -51.75
C ARG A 2 -11.56 -23.15 -50.64
N GLU A 3 -12.85 -22.89 -50.82
CA GLU A 3 -13.71 -21.99 -50.03
C GLU A 3 -13.92 -22.35 -48.53
N GLY A 4 -13.27 -23.39 -48.01
CA GLY A 4 -13.33 -23.79 -46.59
C GLY A 4 -12.31 -23.10 -45.67
N GLU A 5 -11.37 -22.31 -46.20
CA GLU A 5 -10.30 -21.64 -45.43
C GLU A 5 -10.63 -20.18 -45.02
N LEU A 6 -11.87 -19.72 -45.22
CA LEU A 6 -12.23 -18.30 -45.29
C LEU A 6 -12.69 -17.64 -43.97
N GLY A 7 -12.46 -18.25 -42.80
CA GLY A 7 -12.86 -17.71 -41.49
C GLY A 7 -14.33 -17.98 -41.12
N LYS A 8 -14.58 -18.17 -39.82
CA LYS A 8 -15.92 -18.42 -39.24
C LYS A 8 -16.60 -17.08 -38.92
N THR A 9 -17.90 -16.99 -39.18
CA THR A 9 -18.71 -15.84 -38.76
C THR A 9 -19.37 -16.15 -37.41
N TYR A 10 -19.29 -15.20 -36.49
CA TYR A 10 -19.86 -15.24 -35.15
C TYR A 10 -20.95 -14.18 -35.04
N ASN A 11 -22.05 -14.53 -34.37
CA ASN A 11 -23.14 -13.59 -34.09
C ASN A 11 -22.86 -12.76 -32.83
N ASP A 12 -23.63 -11.70 -32.64
CA ASP A 12 -23.50 -10.85 -31.45
C ASP A 12 -23.63 -11.66 -30.15
N GLY A 13 -22.70 -11.46 -29.21
CA GLY A 13 -22.67 -12.18 -27.94
C GLY A 13 -22.16 -13.63 -28.03
N GLU A 14 -21.82 -14.15 -29.21
CA GLU A 14 -21.28 -15.52 -29.34
C GLU A 14 -19.88 -15.61 -28.75
N VAL A 15 -19.65 -16.61 -27.90
CA VAL A 15 -18.35 -16.86 -27.25
C VAL A 15 -17.44 -17.59 -28.22
N ILE A 16 -16.25 -17.05 -28.46
CA ILE A 16 -15.24 -17.67 -29.33
C ILE A 16 -14.42 -18.71 -28.56
N PHE A 17 -14.00 -18.36 -27.34
CA PHE A 17 -13.39 -19.28 -26.37
C PHE A 17 -13.50 -18.70 -24.96
N LYS A 18 -13.32 -19.54 -23.95
CA LYS A 18 -13.36 -19.14 -22.54
C LYS A 18 -11.98 -19.13 -21.89
N GLU A 19 -11.85 -18.32 -20.84
CA GLU A 19 -10.70 -18.34 -19.93
C GLU A 19 -10.48 -19.77 -19.38
N GLY A 20 -9.22 -20.18 -19.25
CA GLY A 20 -8.85 -21.49 -18.73
C GLY A 20 -8.91 -22.64 -19.74
N GLU A 21 -9.46 -22.43 -20.94
CA GLU A 21 -9.43 -23.44 -22.00
C GLU A 21 -8.02 -23.63 -22.57
N LYS A 22 -7.71 -24.81 -23.13
CA LYS A 22 -6.44 -25.00 -23.86
C LYS A 22 -6.49 -24.26 -25.20
N GLY A 23 -5.45 -23.47 -25.50
CA GLY A 23 -5.36 -22.72 -26.75
C GLY A 23 -4.38 -23.30 -27.75
N GLU A 24 -4.87 -23.98 -28.79
CA GLU A 24 -4.04 -24.54 -29.87
C GLU A 24 -4.13 -23.75 -31.19
N VAL A 25 -4.92 -22.68 -31.19
CA VAL A 25 -5.20 -21.81 -32.36
C VAL A 25 -5.19 -20.34 -31.93
N MET A 26 -4.76 -19.45 -32.82
CA MET A 26 -4.96 -17.99 -32.70
C MET A 26 -6.02 -17.55 -33.70
N TYR A 27 -6.49 -16.33 -33.51
CA TYR A 27 -7.55 -15.75 -34.31
C TYR A 27 -7.13 -14.39 -34.86
N VAL A 28 -7.53 -14.13 -36.09
CA VAL A 28 -7.38 -12.82 -36.75
C VAL A 28 -8.76 -12.31 -37.12
N ILE A 29 -9.08 -11.08 -36.73
CA ILE A 29 -10.38 -10.47 -37.03
C ILE A 29 -10.36 -9.98 -38.47
N GLN A 30 -11.12 -10.61 -39.35
CA GLN A 30 -11.24 -10.21 -40.75
C GLN A 30 -12.27 -9.10 -40.94
N ALA A 31 -13.33 -9.09 -40.12
CA ALA A 31 -14.34 -8.03 -40.07
C ALA A 31 -15.06 -8.05 -38.71
N GLY A 32 -15.50 -6.89 -38.23
CA GLY A 32 -16.25 -6.75 -36.97
C GLY A 32 -15.35 -6.48 -35.76
N LYS A 33 -15.89 -6.71 -34.56
CA LYS A 33 -15.22 -6.44 -33.27
C LYS A 33 -15.45 -7.59 -32.28
N VAL A 34 -14.55 -7.72 -31.31
CA VAL A 34 -14.68 -8.69 -30.21
C VAL A 34 -14.35 -8.04 -28.87
N ARG A 35 -15.02 -8.47 -27.80
CA ARG A 35 -14.77 -8.06 -26.42
C ARG A 35 -13.96 -9.12 -25.69
N ILE A 36 -12.91 -8.69 -24.99
CA ILE A 36 -12.13 -9.54 -24.09
C ILE A 36 -12.62 -9.30 -22.67
N LYS A 37 -12.96 -10.36 -21.95
CA LYS A 37 -13.43 -10.32 -20.57
C LYS A 37 -12.76 -11.36 -19.68
N ARG A 38 -12.65 -11.07 -18.39
CA ARG A 38 -12.09 -11.95 -17.37
C ARG A 38 -13.03 -12.04 -16.18
N ASP A 39 -13.19 -13.23 -15.62
CA ASP A 39 -13.98 -13.39 -14.40
C ASP A 39 -13.13 -12.99 -13.19
N SER A 40 -13.66 -12.12 -12.33
CA SER A 40 -13.02 -11.67 -11.10
C SER A 40 -13.94 -11.88 -9.90
N THR A 41 -13.38 -11.87 -8.70
CA THR A 41 -14.12 -11.96 -7.43
C THR A 41 -15.12 -10.83 -7.22
N SER A 42 -14.96 -9.70 -7.91
CA SER A 42 -15.85 -8.53 -7.87
C SER A 42 -16.82 -8.43 -9.07
N GLY A 43 -16.84 -9.42 -9.97
CA GLY A 43 -17.67 -9.44 -11.17
C GLY A 43 -16.89 -9.56 -12.48
N GLU A 44 -17.59 -9.45 -13.60
CA GLU A 44 -17.02 -9.57 -14.96
C GLU A 44 -16.20 -8.31 -15.32
N LEU A 45 -14.89 -8.47 -15.55
CA LEU A 45 -13.98 -7.39 -15.93
C LEU A 45 -13.77 -7.38 -17.45
N THR A 46 -14.11 -6.28 -18.13
CA THR A 46 -13.78 -6.10 -19.56
C THR A 46 -12.36 -5.57 -19.71
N LEU A 47 -11.48 -6.36 -20.35
CA LEU A 47 -10.06 -6.01 -20.56
C LEU A 47 -9.86 -5.12 -21.80
N GLY A 48 -10.80 -5.16 -22.75
CA GLY A 48 -10.76 -4.33 -23.95
C GLY A 48 -11.68 -4.83 -25.06
N VAL A 49 -11.70 -4.07 -26.15
CA VAL A 49 -12.37 -4.41 -27.40
C VAL A 49 -11.31 -4.41 -28.50
N LEU A 50 -11.30 -5.46 -29.32
CA LEU A 50 -10.44 -5.57 -30.49
C LEU A 50 -11.24 -5.38 -31.77
N GLU A 51 -10.60 -4.83 -32.78
CA GLU A 51 -11.18 -4.46 -34.08
C GLU A 51 -10.55 -5.22 -35.24
N THR A 52 -11.01 -4.91 -36.45
CA THR A 52 -10.59 -5.59 -37.67
C THR A 52 -9.07 -5.46 -37.90
N GLY A 53 -8.44 -6.59 -38.22
CA GLY A 53 -7.00 -6.70 -38.44
C GLY A 53 -6.19 -7.00 -37.19
N GLU A 54 -6.79 -7.00 -35.99
CA GLU A 54 -6.12 -7.39 -34.75
C GLU A 54 -6.11 -8.90 -34.53
N ILE A 55 -5.13 -9.35 -33.73
CA ILE A 55 -4.87 -10.75 -33.42
C ILE A 55 -5.17 -11.00 -31.95
N PHE A 56 -5.81 -12.13 -31.66
CA PHE A 56 -6.10 -12.57 -30.29
C PHE A 56 -5.98 -14.09 -30.11
N GLY A 57 -5.83 -14.51 -28.85
CA GLY A 57 -5.60 -15.92 -28.52
C GLY A 57 -4.20 -16.41 -28.88
N GLU A 58 -3.28 -15.51 -29.22
CA GLU A 58 -1.91 -15.81 -29.58
C GLU A 58 -1.05 -16.18 -28.36
N MET A 59 -1.36 -15.66 -27.17
CA MET A 59 -0.59 -15.93 -25.93
C MET A 59 -0.45 -17.43 -25.67
N ALA A 60 -1.58 -18.14 -25.61
CA ALA A 60 -1.64 -19.58 -25.37
C ALA A 60 -0.84 -20.42 -26.39
N LEU A 61 -0.65 -19.91 -27.61
CA LEU A 61 0.17 -20.56 -28.63
C LEU A 61 1.67 -20.42 -28.37
N PHE A 62 2.10 -19.29 -27.82
CA PHE A 62 3.51 -18.98 -27.55
C PHE A 62 3.97 -19.43 -26.17
N ASP A 63 3.18 -19.16 -25.11
CA ASP A 63 3.53 -19.47 -23.72
C ASP A 63 3.07 -20.87 -23.25
N ARG A 64 2.19 -21.53 -24.01
CA ARG A 64 1.58 -22.84 -23.72
C ARG A 64 0.77 -22.88 -22.43
N LEU A 65 0.30 -21.72 -21.97
CA LEU A 65 -0.62 -21.61 -20.84
C LEU A 65 -2.08 -21.67 -21.33
N PRO A 66 -3.04 -21.94 -20.43
CA PRO A 66 -4.46 -21.84 -20.75
C PRO A 66 -4.84 -20.42 -21.21
N ARG A 67 -6.00 -20.29 -21.88
CA ARG A 67 -6.54 -18.98 -22.31
C ARG A 67 -6.59 -18.01 -21.14
N SER A 68 -5.98 -16.84 -21.32
CA SER A 68 -5.86 -15.80 -20.28
C SER A 68 -7.15 -15.03 -20.02
N ALA A 69 -8.13 -15.12 -20.92
CA ALA A 69 -9.41 -14.41 -20.86
C ALA A 69 -10.45 -15.09 -21.75
N THR A 70 -11.72 -14.75 -21.55
CA THR A 70 -12.84 -15.13 -22.41
C THR A 70 -13.02 -14.08 -23.51
N VAL A 71 -13.29 -14.51 -24.75
CA VAL A 71 -13.52 -13.60 -25.88
C VAL A 71 -14.91 -13.82 -26.46
N VAL A 72 -15.62 -12.72 -26.69
CA VAL A 72 -17.02 -12.70 -27.13
C VAL A 72 -17.15 -11.76 -28.34
N ALA A 73 -17.90 -12.15 -29.36
CA ALA A 73 -18.19 -11.29 -30.50
C ALA A 73 -19.07 -10.09 -30.09
N LEU A 74 -18.76 -8.92 -30.65
CA LEU A 74 -19.57 -7.71 -30.54
C LEU A 74 -20.14 -7.38 -31.92
N GLY A 75 -21.43 -7.67 -32.12
CA GLY A 75 -22.05 -7.69 -33.43
C GLY A 75 -21.61 -8.88 -34.28
N GLY A 76 -21.91 -8.81 -35.59
CA GLY A 76 -21.42 -9.79 -36.55
C GLY A 76 -19.90 -9.69 -36.74
N ALA A 77 -19.16 -10.75 -36.41
CA ALA A 77 -17.71 -10.78 -36.53
C ALA A 77 -17.24 -11.95 -37.40
N ARG A 78 -16.40 -11.67 -38.40
CA ARG A 78 -15.75 -12.68 -39.23
C ARG A 78 -14.32 -12.89 -38.76
N ILE A 79 -13.99 -14.12 -38.37
CA ILE A 79 -12.75 -14.43 -37.66
C ILE A 79 -12.05 -15.61 -38.33
N LEU A 80 -10.79 -15.43 -38.68
CA LEU A 80 -9.93 -16.46 -39.22
C LEU A 80 -9.20 -17.19 -38.08
N SER A 81 -9.31 -18.51 -38.02
CA SER A 81 -8.55 -19.34 -37.09
C SER A 81 -7.26 -19.83 -37.74
N VAL A 82 -6.13 -19.67 -37.05
CA VAL A 82 -4.81 -20.13 -37.50
C VAL A 82 -4.24 -21.12 -36.48
N ASP A 83 -4.06 -22.36 -36.94
CA ASP A 83 -3.50 -23.43 -36.12
C ASP A 83 -1.99 -23.26 -35.94
N ARG A 84 -1.46 -23.72 -34.80
CA ARG A 84 -0.02 -23.73 -34.52
C ARG A 84 0.83 -24.33 -35.65
N LYS A 85 0.35 -25.42 -36.24
CA LYS A 85 1.04 -26.14 -37.33
C LYS A 85 1.09 -25.32 -38.63
N LYS A 86 0.11 -24.44 -38.85
CA LYS A 86 0.02 -23.56 -40.02
C LYS A 86 0.74 -22.22 -39.81
N LEU A 87 0.89 -21.79 -38.56
CA LEU A 87 1.51 -20.53 -38.20
C LEU A 87 2.95 -20.37 -38.74
N PHE A 88 3.82 -21.36 -38.50
CA PHE A 88 5.22 -21.27 -38.96
C PHE A 88 5.35 -21.23 -40.49
N PRO A 89 4.70 -22.12 -41.27
CA PRO A 89 4.66 -22.00 -42.73
C PRO A 89 4.10 -20.66 -43.23
N THR A 90 3.09 -20.11 -42.56
CA THR A 90 2.51 -18.81 -42.90
C THR A 90 3.47 -17.66 -42.60
N ILE A 91 4.19 -17.67 -41.48
CA ILE A 91 5.23 -16.68 -41.16
C ILE A 91 6.35 -16.70 -42.21
N SER A 92 6.77 -17.89 -42.66
CA SER A 92 7.80 -18.01 -43.69
C SER A 92 7.36 -17.51 -45.06
N ARG A 93 6.06 -17.54 -45.37
CA ARG A 93 5.49 -17.03 -46.63
C ARG A 93 5.15 -15.55 -46.58
N ASP A 94 4.74 -15.05 -45.43
CA ASP A 94 4.34 -13.67 -45.22
C ASP A 94 4.94 -13.12 -43.91
N PRO A 95 6.11 -12.48 -43.98
CA PRO A 95 6.76 -11.87 -42.82
C PRO A 95 5.94 -10.74 -42.19
N THR A 96 4.96 -10.15 -42.89
CA THR A 96 4.16 -9.05 -42.34
C THR A 96 3.30 -9.49 -41.15
N LEU A 97 2.87 -10.75 -41.13
CA LEU A 97 2.16 -11.35 -39.98
C LEU A 97 3.05 -11.38 -38.73
N LEU A 98 4.34 -11.71 -38.87
CA LEU A 98 5.29 -11.72 -37.76
C LEU A 98 5.49 -10.32 -37.19
N PHE A 99 5.65 -9.31 -38.06
CA PHE A 99 5.75 -7.92 -37.64
C PHE A 99 4.49 -7.47 -36.89
N LYS A 100 3.30 -7.87 -37.35
CA LYS A 100 2.04 -7.50 -36.70
C LYS A 100 1.86 -8.17 -35.33
N ILE A 101 2.33 -9.42 -35.16
CA ILE A 101 2.38 -10.11 -33.86
C ILE A 101 3.34 -9.37 -32.91
N LEU A 102 4.55 -9.04 -33.38
CA LEU A 102 5.54 -8.31 -32.59
C LEU A 102 5.03 -6.92 -32.18
N GLU A 103 4.38 -6.20 -33.09
CA GLU A 103 3.77 -4.91 -32.83
C GLU A 103 2.67 -5.00 -31.78
N THR A 104 1.76 -5.98 -31.92
CA THR A 104 0.68 -6.23 -30.96
C THR A 104 1.23 -6.57 -29.57
N MET A 105 2.24 -7.44 -29.49
CA MET A 105 2.91 -7.77 -28.23
C MET A 105 3.60 -6.56 -27.62
N SER A 106 4.31 -5.77 -28.43
CA SER A 106 5.00 -4.57 -27.99
C SER A 106 4.04 -3.50 -27.45
N GLN A 107 2.88 -3.33 -28.10
CA GLN A 107 1.81 -2.45 -27.60
C GLN A 107 1.20 -2.97 -26.30
N ARG A 108 0.98 -4.29 -26.17
CA ARG A 108 0.49 -4.88 -24.92
C ARG A 108 1.48 -4.75 -23.76
N ILE A 109 2.78 -4.95 -24.01
CA ILE A 109 3.84 -4.72 -23.01
C ILE A 109 3.83 -3.26 -22.57
N ARG A 110 3.82 -2.29 -23.50
CA ARG A 110 3.75 -0.86 -23.15
C ARG A 110 2.49 -0.51 -22.35
N LYS A 111 1.34 -1.08 -22.71
CA LYS A 111 0.07 -0.85 -21.98
C LYS A 111 0.12 -1.44 -20.57
N LEU A 112 0.73 -2.62 -20.40
CA LEU A 112 0.99 -3.21 -19.09
C LEU A 112 2.00 -2.38 -18.28
N ASP A 113 3.07 -1.89 -18.89
CA ASP A 113 4.05 -1.02 -18.23
C ASP A 113 3.42 0.31 -17.77
N ASP A 114 2.53 0.90 -18.57
CA ASP A 114 1.78 2.10 -18.21
C ASP A 114 0.77 1.83 -17.09
N GLU A 115 0.08 0.69 -17.12
CA GLU A 115 -0.84 0.27 -16.04
C GLU A 115 -0.08 -0.02 -14.74
N ILE A 116 1.06 -0.72 -14.82
CA ILE A 116 1.99 -0.93 -13.70
C ILE A 116 2.52 0.43 -13.21
N GLY A 117 2.86 1.35 -14.11
CA GLY A 117 3.28 2.71 -13.79
C GLY A 117 2.20 3.49 -13.04
N LYS A 118 0.94 3.42 -13.48
CA LYS A 118 -0.22 4.04 -12.81
C LYS A 118 -0.53 3.37 -11.47
N LEU A 119 -0.43 2.05 -11.37
CA LEU A 119 -0.59 1.31 -10.12
C LEU A 119 0.54 1.62 -9.13
N ASN A 120 1.78 1.73 -9.60
CA ASN A 120 2.92 2.17 -8.80
C ASN A 120 2.81 3.64 -8.39
N LYS A 121 2.26 4.50 -9.25
CA LYS A 121 1.94 5.88 -8.92
C LYS A 121 0.85 5.93 -7.85
N ARG A 122 -0.25 5.18 -7.97
CA ARG A 122 -1.24 5.00 -6.89
C ARG A 122 -0.62 4.45 -5.60
N ARG A 123 0.31 3.50 -5.70
CA ARG A 123 1.03 2.91 -4.56
C ARG A 123 2.01 3.91 -3.91
N SER A 124 2.57 4.83 -4.67
CA SER A 124 3.44 5.91 -4.16
C SER A 124 2.66 7.14 -3.68
N GLU A 125 1.51 7.44 -4.26
CA GLU A 125 0.51 8.35 -3.69
C GLU A 125 -0.06 7.76 -2.38
N LEU A 126 -0.22 6.43 -2.29
CA LEU A 126 -0.45 5.71 -1.02
C LEU A 126 0.77 5.67 -0.09
N ARG A 127 1.98 5.99 -0.57
CA ARG A 127 3.18 6.19 0.25
C ARG A 127 3.24 7.59 0.87
N ILE A 128 2.40 8.52 0.42
CA ILE A 128 2.06 9.78 1.12
C ILE A 128 1.06 9.52 2.25
N VAL A 129 0.66 8.26 2.48
CA VAL A 129 0.12 7.84 3.79
C VAL A 129 1.29 7.43 4.69
N CYS A 130 2.16 8.39 5.02
CA CYS A 130 2.53 8.51 6.43
C CYS A 130 1.25 9.00 7.11
N SER A 131 0.65 8.40 8.12
CA SER A 131 0.89 7.20 8.90
C SER A 131 -0.39 7.10 9.74
N ASN A 132 -1.07 5.94 9.77
CA ASN A 132 -2.13 5.80 10.78
C ASN A 132 -1.57 6.07 12.19
N ILE A 133 -0.28 5.81 12.45
CA ILE A 133 0.37 6.12 13.72
C ILE A 133 0.49 7.63 13.97
N GLU A 134 0.90 8.45 13.00
CA GLU A 134 1.05 9.90 13.20
C GLU A 134 -0.33 10.55 13.38
N LYS A 135 -1.32 10.13 12.59
CA LYS A 135 -2.70 10.57 12.74
C LYS A 135 -3.32 10.11 14.07
N THR A 136 -3.00 8.90 14.51
CA THR A 136 -3.40 8.38 15.83
C THR A 136 -2.75 9.18 16.94
N CYS A 137 -1.44 9.42 16.87
CA CYS A 137 -0.70 10.27 17.81
C CYS A 137 -1.29 11.69 17.88
N ASP A 138 -1.61 12.30 16.74
CA ASP A 138 -2.26 13.62 16.70
C ASP A 138 -3.63 13.57 17.36
N THR A 139 -4.47 12.58 17.02
CA THR A 139 -5.81 12.41 17.61
C THR A 139 -5.75 12.27 19.14
N ILE A 140 -4.85 11.41 19.64
CA ILE A 140 -4.63 11.23 21.09
C ILE A 140 -4.20 12.54 21.75
N LEU A 141 -3.27 13.26 21.11
CA LEU A 141 -2.74 14.51 21.64
C LEU A 141 -3.81 15.62 21.65
N GLN A 142 -4.67 15.68 20.64
CA GLN A 142 -5.81 16.61 20.62
C GLN A 142 -6.80 16.27 21.74
N GLU A 143 -7.12 15.00 21.97
CA GLU A 143 -8.00 14.60 23.07
C GLU A 143 -7.38 14.93 24.44
N ALA A 144 -6.07 14.71 24.62
CA ALA A 144 -5.35 15.14 25.81
C ALA A 144 -5.46 16.66 26.05
N ARG A 145 -5.28 17.45 24.99
CA ARG A 145 -5.39 18.92 25.02
C ARG A 145 -6.78 19.42 25.38
N ARG A 146 -7.84 18.67 25.07
CA ARG A 146 -9.22 19.03 25.40
C ARG A 146 -9.52 18.85 26.90
N ILE A 147 -8.86 17.91 27.56
CA ILE A 147 -9.13 17.56 28.95
C ILE A 147 -8.09 18.07 29.95
N ILE A 148 -6.86 18.35 29.50
CA ILE A 148 -5.76 18.87 30.33
C ILE A 148 -5.32 20.22 29.77
N VAL A 149 -5.31 21.23 30.65
CA VAL A 149 -4.88 22.59 30.29
C VAL A 149 -3.35 22.63 30.14
N ALA A 150 -2.87 22.78 28.90
CA ALA A 150 -1.45 22.86 28.56
C ALA A 150 -1.20 23.91 27.46
N ASP A 151 -0.03 24.56 27.50
CA ASP A 151 0.38 25.49 26.42
C ASP A 151 1.07 24.76 25.26
N SER A 152 1.66 23.60 25.56
CA SER A 152 2.41 22.78 24.64
C SER A 152 2.32 21.31 25.03
N GLY A 153 2.50 20.44 24.05
CA GLY A 153 2.46 19.00 24.27
C GLY A 153 3.00 18.25 23.08
N SER A 154 3.42 17.02 23.31
CA SER A 154 3.96 16.16 22.28
C SER A 154 3.72 14.68 22.55
N VAL A 155 3.63 13.90 21.48
CA VAL A 155 3.77 12.44 21.53
C VAL A 155 5.10 12.10 20.87
N MET A 156 5.93 11.35 21.59
CA MET A 156 7.21 10.84 21.08
C MET A 156 7.16 9.32 21.03
N LEU A 157 7.56 8.74 19.90
CA LEU A 157 7.66 7.28 19.75
C LEU A 157 9.11 6.85 19.61
N LEU A 158 9.43 5.68 20.17
CA LEU A 158 10.74 5.05 20.07
C LEU A 158 10.92 4.45 18.68
N ASP A 159 11.98 4.85 17.99
CA ASP A 159 12.49 4.10 16.85
C ASP A 159 13.39 2.97 17.38
N GLU A 160 12.93 1.73 17.28
CA GLU A 160 13.68 0.58 17.80
C GLU A 160 14.95 0.27 17.01
N LYS A 161 15.02 0.67 15.74
CA LYS A 161 16.21 0.44 14.92
C LYS A 161 17.33 1.39 15.31
N GLU A 162 16.95 2.64 15.55
CA GLU A 162 17.91 3.71 15.80
C GLU A 162 18.11 4.01 17.30
N GLY A 163 17.22 3.51 18.17
CA GLY A 163 17.32 3.60 19.62
C GLY A 163 17.00 4.99 20.20
N TYR A 164 16.23 5.83 19.49
CA TYR A 164 15.85 7.17 19.96
C TYR A 164 14.34 7.44 19.89
N LEU A 165 13.85 8.22 20.84
CA LEU A 165 12.54 8.88 20.81
C LEU A 165 12.55 10.00 19.79
N SER A 166 11.49 10.08 18.98
CA SER A 166 11.26 11.18 18.05
C SER A 166 9.82 11.68 18.15
N ILE A 167 9.63 12.99 18.00
CA ILE A 167 8.30 13.61 18.03
C ILE A 167 7.50 13.15 16.80
N LYS A 168 6.29 12.63 17.04
CA LYS A 168 5.32 12.21 16.01
C LYS A 168 4.08 13.10 15.93
N ALA A 169 3.73 13.75 17.03
CA ALA A 169 2.69 14.77 17.08
C ALA A 169 3.08 15.84 18.11
N ALA A 170 2.67 17.08 17.87
CA ALA A 170 3.03 18.22 18.70
C ALA A 170 2.04 19.37 18.55
N PHE A 171 1.85 20.15 19.63
CA PHE A 171 1.27 21.49 19.60
C PHE A 171 2.04 22.42 20.53
N GLY A 172 1.99 23.72 20.28
CA GLY A 172 2.67 24.72 21.11
C GLY A 172 4.21 24.70 21.02
N LEU A 173 4.78 23.84 20.17
CA LEU A 173 6.21 23.74 19.90
C LEU A 173 6.59 24.53 18.63
N LYS A 174 7.79 25.08 18.59
CA LYS A 174 8.33 25.75 17.39
C LYS A 174 8.58 24.73 16.27
N SER A 175 8.22 25.07 15.04
CA SER A 175 8.14 24.15 13.87
C SER A 175 9.44 23.44 13.45
N ASP A 176 10.61 23.87 13.95
CA ASP A 176 11.92 23.30 13.58
C ASP A 176 12.50 22.31 14.62
N THR A 177 11.67 21.89 15.59
CA THR A 177 12.14 21.13 16.75
C THR A 177 12.31 19.65 16.43
N LYS A 178 13.45 19.27 15.84
CA LYS A 178 13.87 17.86 15.67
C LYS A 178 14.56 17.33 16.93
N ILE A 179 13.79 17.17 18.02
CA ILE A 179 14.31 16.54 19.24
C ILE A 179 14.43 15.03 19.03
N ARG A 180 15.61 14.50 19.34
CA ARG A 180 15.89 13.06 19.44
C ARG A 180 16.48 12.77 20.81
N LEU A 181 15.88 11.87 21.57
CA LEU A 181 16.33 11.50 22.91
C LEU A 181 16.57 9.99 22.98
N LYS A 182 17.68 9.56 23.56
CA LYS A 182 17.92 8.15 23.86
C LYS A 182 17.08 7.67 25.04
N ILE A 183 16.98 6.36 25.20
CA ILE A 183 16.37 5.76 26.39
C ILE A 183 17.18 6.17 27.63
N GLY A 184 16.51 6.70 28.65
CA GLY A 184 17.13 7.26 29.86
C GLY A 184 17.68 8.69 29.72
N GLU A 185 17.58 9.31 28.54
CA GLU A 185 18.02 10.68 28.30
C GLU A 185 16.84 11.66 28.43
N GLY A 186 17.01 12.69 29.27
CA GLY A 186 15.92 13.62 29.55
C GLY A 186 14.86 13.01 30.48
N ILE A 187 13.93 13.84 30.95
CA ILE A 187 12.73 13.36 31.67
C ILE A 187 11.97 12.34 30.82
N ALA A 188 11.77 12.65 29.53
CA ALA A 188 11.00 11.81 28.61
C ALA A 188 11.67 10.44 28.36
N GLY A 189 12.99 10.40 28.19
CA GLY A 189 13.72 9.14 28.03
C GLY A 189 13.78 8.34 29.32
N ASP A 190 13.84 8.99 30.49
CA ASP A 190 13.79 8.30 31.78
C ASP A 190 12.40 7.71 32.08
N VAL A 191 11.32 8.43 31.80
CA VAL A 191 9.94 7.91 31.88
C VAL A 191 9.74 6.72 30.94
N LEU A 192 10.28 6.77 29.71
CA LEU A 192 10.27 5.63 28.80
C LEU A 192 10.98 4.41 29.41
N LYS A 193 12.14 4.63 30.06
CA LYS A 193 12.94 3.57 30.67
C LYS A 193 12.28 2.96 31.90
N THR A 194 11.73 3.80 32.79
CA THR A 194 11.15 3.37 34.07
C THR A 194 9.72 2.86 33.92
N GLY A 195 8.99 3.31 32.88
CA GLY A 195 7.58 3.02 32.70
C GLY A 195 6.68 3.68 33.74
N ARG A 196 7.15 4.75 34.40
CA ARG A 196 6.38 5.46 35.43
C ARG A 196 5.96 6.84 34.93
N ALA A 197 4.66 7.14 35.01
CA ALA A 197 4.17 8.47 34.72
C ALA A 197 4.58 9.44 35.85
N GLU A 198 4.99 10.64 35.47
CA GLU A 198 5.54 11.65 36.38
C GLU A 198 4.86 13.00 36.19
N LEU A 199 4.65 13.70 37.31
CA LEU A 199 4.24 15.09 37.38
C LEU A 199 5.44 15.88 37.93
N ILE A 200 5.90 16.84 37.14
CA ILE A 200 7.06 17.68 37.44
C ILE A 200 6.57 19.12 37.58
N ASP A 201 6.57 19.62 38.82
CA ASP A 201 6.11 20.98 39.13
C ASP A 201 7.05 22.06 38.60
N ASN A 202 8.35 21.78 38.64
CA ASN A 202 9.39 22.67 38.14
C ASN A 202 10.56 21.91 37.49
N VAL A 203 10.56 21.84 36.16
CA VAL A 203 11.58 21.17 35.36
C VAL A 203 12.96 21.82 35.53
N LEU A 204 13.06 23.10 35.90
CA LEU A 204 14.35 23.78 36.09
C LEU A 204 15.13 23.25 37.30
N THR A 205 14.43 22.56 38.21
CA THR A 205 15.02 21.92 39.39
C THR A 205 15.30 20.43 39.19
N ASP A 206 14.84 19.84 38.08
CA ASP A 206 15.05 18.44 37.75
C ASP A 206 16.37 18.27 36.96
N LEU A 207 17.30 17.49 37.50
CA LEU A 207 18.61 17.23 36.88
C LEU A 207 18.52 16.53 35.52
N ARG A 208 17.41 15.86 35.22
CA ARG A 208 17.15 15.21 33.94
C ARG A 208 16.63 16.19 32.90
N PHE A 209 16.28 17.43 33.26
CA PHE A 209 15.69 18.36 32.30
C PHE A 209 16.70 18.79 31.24
N LEU A 210 16.30 18.64 29.97
CA LEU A 210 17.05 19.10 28.82
C LEU A 210 16.36 20.34 28.24
N PRO A 211 16.98 21.53 28.31
CA PRO A 211 16.36 22.76 27.83
C PRO A 211 16.17 22.72 26.31
N GLY A 212 14.97 23.04 25.86
CA GLY A 212 14.60 23.15 24.45
C GLY A 212 14.42 24.59 23.98
N THR A 213 13.89 24.75 22.76
CA THR A 213 13.60 26.05 22.14
C THR A 213 12.29 26.70 22.62
N THR A 214 11.47 25.92 23.32
CA THR A 214 10.17 26.29 23.88
C THR A 214 10.30 26.36 25.39
N LYS A 215 9.80 27.45 25.99
CA LYS A 215 9.85 27.62 27.45
C LYS A 215 8.90 26.61 28.10
N VAL A 216 9.44 25.75 28.95
CA VAL A 216 8.68 24.78 29.74
C VAL A 216 9.12 24.93 31.19
N THR A 217 8.16 24.93 32.10
CA THR A 217 8.41 25.07 33.53
C THR A 217 7.75 23.96 34.32
N SER A 218 6.49 23.62 34.03
CA SER A 218 5.84 22.40 34.57
C SER A 218 5.57 21.39 33.45
N MET A 219 5.56 20.11 33.80
CA MET A 219 5.41 19.01 32.84
C MET A 219 4.67 17.80 33.43
N LEU A 220 3.77 17.23 32.65
CA LEU A 220 3.31 15.84 32.80
C LEU A 220 3.98 14.99 31.73
N CYS A 221 4.51 13.83 32.14
CA CYS A 221 5.08 12.87 31.22
C CYS A 221 4.54 11.47 31.56
N ALA A 222 3.97 10.78 30.58
CA ALA A 222 3.46 9.42 30.78
C ALA A 222 3.96 8.48 29.69
N PRO A 223 4.34 7.23 30.04
CA PRO A 223 4.76 6.25 29.08
C PRO A 223 3.57 5.72 28.28
N ILE A 224 3.76 5.58 26.98
CA ILE A 224 2.85 4.88 26.09
C ILE A 224 3.36 3.45 26.00
N GLY A 225 2.77 2.55 26.78
CA GLY A 225 3.20 1.16 26.88
C GLY A 225 2.08 0.21 27.29
N CYS A 226 2.30 -1.08 27.03
CA CYS A 226 1.42 -2.17 27.43
C CYS A 226 2.27 -3.41 27.78
N GLU A 227 1.82 -4.23 28.74
CA GLU A 227 2.44 -5.51 29.12
C GLU A 227 3.97 -5.47 29.35
N GLY A 228 4.47 -4.38 29.95
CA GLY A 228 5.89 -4.24 30.29
C GLY A 228 6.79 -3.75 29.16
N ARG A 229 6.24 -3.39 27.99
CA ARG A 229 6.97 -2.73 26.89
C ARG A 229 6.45 -1.31 26.67
N ASN A 230 7.35 -0.34 26.66
CA ASN A 230 7.04 1.06 26.37
C ASN A 230 7.44 1.41 24.92
N PHE A 231 6.48 1.88 24.14
CA PHE A 231 6.65 2.27 22.74
C PHE A 231 6.97 3.75 22.55
N GLY A 232 6.72 4.57 23.58
CA GLY A 232 6.86 6.01 23.50
C GLY A 232 6.44 6.70 24.79
N VAL A 233 6.24 8.01 24.71
CA VAL A 233 5.78 8.87 25.80
C VAL A 233 4.84 9.96 25.27
N ILE A 234 3.92 10.40 26.11
CA ILE A 234 3.10 11.60 25.91
C ILE A 234 3.48 12.66 26.95
N ASN A 235 3.66 13.89 26.48
CA ASN A 235 4.09 15.03 27.28
C ASN A 235 3.06 16.15 27.18
N MET A 236 2.71 16.74 28.32
CA MET A 236 1.95 17.99 28.41
C MET A 236 2.77 18.97 29.24
N SER A 237 2.83 20.23 28.82
CA SER A 237 3.74 21.22 29.41
C SER A 237 3.08 22.59 29.54
N TYR A 238 3.62 23.38 30.46
CA TYR A 238 3.23 24.76 30.69
C TYR A 238 4.44 25.62 31.04
N ALA A 239 4.44 26.89 30.64
CA ALA A 239 5.49 27.87 30.93
C ALA A 239 5.41 28.50 32.34
N SER A 240 4.53 27.99 33.20
CA SER A 240 4.29 28.41 34.59
C SER A 240 4.40 27.20 35.52
N GLU A 241 4.75 27.44 36.79
CA GLU A 241 4.87 26.40 37.82
C GLU A 241 3.50 25.97 38.38
N ASN A 242 3.44 24.76 38.94
CA ASN A 242 2.29 24.24 39.70
C ASN A 242 0.94 24.29 38.96
N VAL A 243 0.96 24.09 37.64
CA VAL A 243 -0.26 24.12 36.81
C VAL A 243 -0.99 22.79 36.84
N PHE A 244 -0.27 21.67 36.89
CA PHE A 244 -0.85 20.33 36.80
C PHE A 244 -1.18 19.76 38.18
N SER A 245 -2.26 18.98 38.25
CA SER A 245 -2.71 18.29 39.45
C SER A 245 -2.48 16.78 39.36
N ALA A 246 -2.59 16.10 40.51
CA ALA A 246 -2.61 14.64 40.55
C ALA A 246 -3.77 14.02 39.74
N ASN A 247 -4.85 14.77 39.50
CA ASN A 247 -5.94 14.32 38.64
C ASN A 247 -5.53 14.35 37.16
N ASP A 248 -4.80 15.38 36.74
CA ASP A 248 -4.27 15.47 35.38
C ASP A 248 -3.28 14.34 35.08
N LEU A 249 -2.46 13.97 36.08
CA LEU A 249 -1.59 12.79 35.98
C LEU A 249 -2.38 11.49 35.78
N LYS A 250 -3.53 11.32 36.44
CA LYS A 250 -4.40 10.16 36.23
C LYS A 250 -5.00 10.17 34.82
N LEU A 251 -5.44 11.33 34.33
CA LEU A 251 -6.03 11.50 33.00
C LEU A 251 -5.03 11.21 31.89
N ILE A 252 -3.83 11.81 31.94
CA ILE A 252 -2.80 11.59 30.92
C ILE A 252 -2.33 10.13 30.91
N ARG A 253 -2.24 9.48 32.09
CA ARG A 253 -1.92 8.05 32.18
C ARG A 253 -2.99 7.19 31.53
N ALA A 254 -4.27 7.49 31.75
CA ALA A 254 -5.36 6.77 31.09
C ALA A 254 -5.27 6.92 29.57
N LEU A 255 -5.09 8.14 29.07
CA LEU A 255 -4.90 8.40 27.64
C LEU A 255 -3.67 7.69 27.07
N ALA A 256 -2.57 7.62 27.81
CA ALA A 256 -1.36 6.91 27.38
C ALA A 256 -1.58 5.39 27.23
N VAL A 257 -2.45 4.80 28.05
CA VAL A 257 -2.87 3.40 27.91
C VAL A 257 -3.76 3.21 26.68
N TYR A 258 -4.73 4.10 26.43
CA TYR A 258 -5.53 4.04 25.20
C TYR A 258 -4.66 4.20 23.95
N ALA A 259 -3.67 5.10 24.03
CA ALA A 259 -2.67 5.31 22.99
C ALA A 259 -1.87 4.05 22.70
N SER A 260 -1.43 3.33 23.72
CA SER A 260 -0.61 2.13 23.54
C SER A 260 -1.38 1.03 22.81
N ILE A 261 -2.67 0.84 23.13
CA ILE A 261 -3.55 -0.10 22.43
C ILE A 261 -3.69 0.27 20.95
N ALA A 262 -3.99 1.54 20.66
CA ALA A 262 -4.18 2.01 19.29
C ALA A 262 -2.90 1.87 18.45
N ILE A 263 -1.75 2.26 19.02
CA ILE A 263 -0.44 2.14 18.37
C ILE A 263 -0.07 0.66 18.13
N GLN A 264 -0.32 -0.22 19.10
CA GLN A 264 -0.02 -1.64 18.98
C GLN A 264 -0.89 -2.32 17.90
N ASN A 265 -2.17 -1.98 17.81
CA ASN A 265 -3.05 -2.48 16.77
C ASN A 265 -2.57 -2.09 15.36
N GLU A 266 -2.13 -0.85 15.19
CA GLU A 266 -1.57 -0.37 13.92
C GLU A 266 -0.27 -1.09 13.55
N GLN A 267 0.63 -1.30 14.53
CA GLN A 267 1.87 -2.07 14.31
C GLN A 267 1.58 -3.53 13.94
N ASN A 268 0.64 -4.18 14.63
CA ASN A 268 0.25 -5.56 14.35
C ASN A 268 -0.36 -5.70 12.96
N PHE A 269 -1.24 -4.78 12.57
CA PHE A 269 -1.84 -4.74 11.24
C PHE A 269 -0.77 -4.58 10.15
N PHE A 270 0.20 -3.68 10.36
CA PHE A 270 1.31 -3.46 9.44
C PHE A 270 2.19 -4.72 9.29
N ASN A 271 2.52 -5.38 10.40
CA ASN A 271 3.32 -6.62 10.39
C ASN A 271 2.60 -7.75 9.66
N LEU A 272 1.30 -7.94 9.92
CA LEU A 272 0.49 -8.96 9.24
C LEU A 272 0.43 -8.74 7.73
N LYS A 273 0.31 -7.48 7.31
CA LYS A 273 0.31 -7.10 5.90
C LYS A 273 1.64 -7.41 5.22
N ASN A 274 2.76 -7.02 5.83
CA ASN A 274 4.09 -7.30 5.28
C ASN A 274 4.38 -8.80 5.19
N ALA A 275 4.03 -9.57 6.22
CA ALA A 275 4.18 -11.03 6.19
C ALA A 275 3.37 -11.66 5.04
N THR A 276 2.15 -11.16 4.80
CA THR A 276 1.30 -11.60 3.69
C THR A 276 1.92 -11.27 2.33
N ASP A 277 2.43 -10.05 2.16
CA ASP A 277 3.09 -9.60 0.93
C ASP A 277 4.36 -10.41 0.63
N ASP A 278 5.13 -10.76 1.67
CA ASP A 278 6.33 -11.60 1.52
C ASP A 278 6.00 -13.04 1.17
N LEU A 279 4.93 -13.61 1.74
CA LEU A 279 4.45 -14.95 1.37
C LEU A 279 3.97 -14.98 -0.09
N LEU A 280 3.23 -13.96 -0.53
CA LEU A 280 2.81 -13.85 -1.93
C LEU A 280 4.02 -13.74 -2.88
N ARG A 281 5.04 -12.95 -2.54
CA ARG A 281 6.28 -12.86 -3.33
C ARG A 281 6.98 -14.20 -3.46
N ARG A 282 7.09 -14.96 -2.37
CA ARG A 282 7.71 -16.29 -2.36
C ARG A 282 6.92 -17.30 -3.20
N ALA A 283 5.59 -17.25 -3.14
CA ALA A 283 4.73 -18.12 -3.95
C ALA A 283 4.78 -17.80 -5.46
N THR A 284 5.19 -16.59 -5.84
CA THR A 284 5.32 -16.15 -7.24
C THR A 284 6.72 -16.29 -7.84
N LEU A 285 7.72 -16.71 -7.06
CA LEU A 285 9.04 -17.02 -7.61
C LEU A 285 8.97 -18.40 -8.30
N PRO A 286 9.27 -18.50 -9.62
CA PRO A 286 9.38 -19.80 -10.25
C PRO A 286 10.54 -20.54 -9.60
N ASP A 287 10.35 -21.82 -9.30
CA ASP A 287 11.43 -22.71 -8.86
C ASP A 287 12.59 -22.58 -9.86
N ALA A 288 13.69 -21.98 -9.40
CA ALA A 288 14.90 -21.88 -10.20
C ALA A 288 15.52 -23.29 -10.32
N PRO A 289 16.06 -23.63 -11.51
CA PRO A 289 16.47 -25.00 -11.85
C PRO A 289 17.64 -25.54 -11.03
#